data_AF-A0A0J1FVD7-F1
#
_entry.id   AF-A0A0J1FVD7-F1
#
_cell.length_a   1.000
_cell.length_b   1.000
_cell.length_c   1.000
_cell.angle_alpha   90.00
_cell.angle_beta   90.00
_cell.angle_gamma   90.00
#
_symmetry.space_group_name_H-M   'P 1'
#
loop_
_entity.id
_entity.type
_entity.pdbx_description
1 polymer ?
#
loop_
_entity_poly.entity_id
_entity_poly.type
_entity_poly.pdbx_seq_one_letter_code
_entity_poly.pdbx_strand_id
1 'polypeptide(L)'
;MMSKMLDQEKKTVRTMLRLYCKDHHHTQEGLCPECQVLERYAMTRLDHCRFGDQKTSCGKCPVHCYKPEMRERMVKIMRYAGPKMVFSHPLMAFRHLITGIKKPSK
;
A
#
# COMPACT_ATOMS: atom_id res chain seq x y z
N MET A 1 -5.93 -20.16 -8.48
CA MET A 1 -6.96 -19.10 -8.57
C MET A 1 -6.35 -17.84 -7.96
N MET A 2 -6.23 -16.76 -8.70
CA MET A 2 -5.55 -15.55 -8.22
C MET A 2 -6.56 -14.68 -7.46
N SER A 3 -6.27 -14.42 -6.19
CA SER A 3 -7.14 -13.70 -5.27
C SER A 3 -7.36 -12.25 -5.70
N LYS A 4 -8.59 -11.89 -6.08
CA LYS A 4 -8.95 -10.54 -6.61
C LYS A 4 -8.54 -9.43 -5.65
N MET A 5 -8.62 -9.69 -4.34
CA MET A 5 -8.21 -8.71 -3.32
C MET A 5 -6.69 -8.55 -3.24
N LEU A 6 -5.93 -9.65 -3.27
CA LEU A 6 -4.46 -9.58 -3.28
C LEU A 6 -3.94 -8.85 -4.52
N ASP A 7 -4.55 -9.06 -5.68
CA ASP A 7 -4.20 -8.34 -6.90
C ASP A 7 -4.47 -6.82 -6.79
N GLN A 8 -5.55 -6.44 -6.12
CA GLN A 8 -5.85 -5.03 -5.86
C GLN A 8 -4.85 -4.39 -4.89
N GLU A 9 -4.46 -5.11 -3.82
CA GLU A 9 -3.41 -4.65 -2.90
C GLU A 9 -2.06 -4.50 -3.62
N LYS A 10 -1.67 -5.48 -4.45
CA LYS A 10 -0.44 -5.40 -5.27
C LYS A 10 -0.44 -4.17 -6.17
N LYS A 11 -1.55 -3.93 -6.89
CA LYS A 11 -1.71 -2.74 -7.74
C LYS A 11 -1.61 -1.44 -6.93
N THR A 12 -2.26 -1.40 -5.77
CA THR A 12 -2.25 -0.24 -4.87
C THR A 12 -0.84 0.09 -4.39
N VAL A 13 -0.11 -0.91 -3.88
CA VAL A 13 1.28 -0.76 -3.44
C VAL A 13 2.17 -0.26 -4.58
N ARG A 14 2.01 -0.82 -5.78
CA ARG A 14 2.72 -0.38 -6.99
C ARG A 14 2.50 1.09 -7.31
N THR A 15 1.25 1.53 -7.30
CA THR A 15 0.90 2.92 -7.57
C THR A 15 1.48 3.85 -6.53
N MET A 16 1.39 3.49 -5.24
CA MET A 16 1.97 4.28 -4.15
C MET A 16 3.49 4.42 -4.29
N LEU A 17 4.19 3.34 -4.62
CA LEU A 17 5.64 3.33 -4.85
C LEU A 17 6.04 4.22 -6.03
N ARG A 18 5.35 4.12 -7.16
CA ARG A 18 5.63 4.94 -8.34
C ARG A 18 5.44 6.42 -8.06
N LEU A 19 4.33 6.78 -7.40
CA LEU A 19 4.04 8.15 -7.02
C LEU A 19 5.13 8.72 -6.10
N TYR A 20 5.48 7.98 -5.04
CA TYR A 20 6.52 8.40 -4.11
C TYR A 20 7.88 8.53 -4.79
N CYS A 21 8.27 7.54 -5.60
CA CYS A 21 9.56 7.50 -6.30
C CYS A 21 9.70 8.65 -7.31
N LYS A 22 8.64 8.93 -8.07
CA LYS A 22 8.62 10.05 -9.01
C LYS A 22 8.80 11.39 -8.28
N ASP A 23 8.06 11.60 -7.20
CA ASP A 23 8.04 12.89 -6.51
C ASP A 23 9.30 13.12 -5.64
N HIS A 24 9.90 12.08 -5.05
CA HIS A 24 11.05 12.23 -4.14
C HIS A 24 12.40 11.87 -4.75
N HIS A 25 12.43 10.95 -5.70
CA HIS A 25 13.68 10.47 -6.32
C HIS A 25 13.79 10.92 -7.78
N HIS A 26 12.87 11.77 -8.24
CA HIS A 26 12.86 12.38 -9.59
C HIS A 26 13.03 11.37 -10.72
N THR A 27 12.53 10.15 -10.52
CA THR A 27 12.63 9.08 -11.53
C THR A 27 11.62 9.36 -12.65
N GLN A 28 12.10 9.42 -13.88
CA GLN A 28 11.27 9.73 -15.05
C GLN A 28 10.48 8.50 -15.53
N GLU A 29 11.11 7.33 -15.52
CA GLU A 29 10.49 6.06 -15.95
C GLU A 29 10.69 4.95 -14.92
N GLY A 30 9.61 4.23 -14.62
CA GLY A 30 9.65 3.09 -13.70
C GLY A 30 9.90 3.46 -12.24
N LEU A 31 10.61 2.58 -11.54
CA LEU A 31 11.01 2.76 -10.13
C LEU A 31 12.54 2.79 -10.06
N CYS A 32 13.10 3.63 -9.18
CA CYS A 32 14.52 3.59 -8.86
C CYS A 32 14.89 2.24 -8.20
N PRO A 33 16.18 1.84 -8.18
CA PRO A 33 16.61 0.55 -7.62
C PRO A 33 16.12 0.32 -6.19
N GLU A 34 16.10 1.38 -5.38
CA GLU A 34 15.67 1.31 -3.98
C GLU A 34 14.17 1.01 -3.85
N CYS A 35 13.34 1.67 -4.64
CA CYS A 35 11.89 1.43 -4.67
C CYS A 35 11.54 0.08 -5.31
N GLN A 36 12.35 -0.41 -6.27
CA GLN A 36 12.18 -1.75 -6.84
C GLN A 36 12.43 -2.85 -5.81
N VAL A 37 13.43 -2.69 -4.93
CA VAL A 37 13.69 -3.62 -3.83
C VAL A 37 12.47 -3.70 -2.90
N LEU A 38 11.90 -2.54 -2.55
CA LEU A 38 10.71 -2.48 -1.71
C LEU A 38 9.46 -3.04 -2.41
N GLU A 39 9.30 -2.80 -3.71
CA GLU A 39 8.24 -3.38 -4.54
C GLU A 39 8.32 -4.91 -4.51
N ARG A 40 9.47 -5.49 -4.88
CA ARG A 40 9.68 -6.94 -4.90
C ARG A 40 9.42 -7.57 -3.54
N TYR A 41 9.89 -6.93 -2.47
CA TYR A 41 9.64 -7.37 -1.12
C TYR A 41 8.13 -7.41 -0.82
N ALA A 42 7.42 -6.32 -1.11
CA ALA A 42 5.97 -6.24 -0.89
C ALA A 42 5.18 -7.28 -1.70
N MET A 43 5.54 -7.48 -2.98
CA MET A 43 4.90 -8.51 -3.82
C MET A 43 5.09 -9.90 -3.22
N THR A 44 6.31 -10.24 -2.82
CA THR A 44 6.62 -11.52 -2.16
C THR A 44 5.78 -11.74 -0.90
N ARG A 45 5.57 -10.70 -0.08
CA ARG A 45 4.72 -10.80 1.12
C ARG A 45 3.24 -10.97 0.80
N LEU A 46 2.77 -10.37 -0.29
CA LEU A 46 1.38 -10.51 -0.75
C LEU A 46 1.13 -11.89 -1.38
N ASP A 47 2.11 -12.43 -2.11
CA ASP A 47 2.06 -13.79 -2.67
C ASP A 47 1.94 -14.86 -1.58
N HIS A 48 2.62 -14.65 -0.46
CA HIS A 48 2.59 -15.56 0.70
C HIS A 48 1.62 -15.09 1.80
N CYS A 49 0.60 -14.30 1.45
CA CYS A 49 -0.33 -13.79 2.44
C CYS A 49 -1.21 -14.91 3.00
N ARG A 50 -1.07 -15.20 4.30
CA ARG A 50 -1.89 -16.23 5.00
C ARG A 50 -3.40 -15.97 4.99
N PHE A 51 -3.82 -14.73 4.70
CA PHE A 51 -5.24 -14.36 4.69
C PHE A 51 -5.87 -14.45 3.30
N GLY A 52 -5.08 -14.54 2.22
CA GLY A 52 -5.61 -14.67 0.87
C GLY A 52 -6.68 -13.62 0.53
N ASP A 53 -7.82 -14.08 0.03
CA ASP A 53 -9.00 -13.25 -0.27
C ASP A 53 -9.73 -12.70 0.97
N GLN A 54 -9.52 -13.30 2.15
CA GLN A 54 -10.08 -12.77 3.39
C GLN A 54 -9.29 -11.58 3.94
N LYS A 55 -8.20 -11.19 3.27
CA LYS A 55 -7.41 -10.02 3.63
C LYS A 55 -8.24 -8.75 3.44
N THR A 56 -8.21 -7.87 4.45
CA THR A 56 -8.64 -6.47 4.31
C THR A 56 -7.50 -5.64 3.69
N SER A 57 -7.18 -4.44 4.18
CA SER A 57 -6.03 -3.67 3.70
C SER A 57 -4.77 -3.95 4.54
N CYS A 58 -3.58 -3.77 3.96
CA CYS A 58 -2.32 -3.88 4.70
C CYS A 58 -2.27 -2.99 5.96
N GLY A 59 -2.86 -1.79 5.92
CA GLY A 59 -2.90 -0.86 7.05
C GLY A 59 -3.81 -1.30 8.22
N LYS A 60 -4.80 -2.16 7.96
CA LYS A 60 -5.73 -2.71 8.98
C LYS A 60 -5.50 -4.20 9.25
N CYS A 61 -4.38 -4.75 8.75
CA CYS A 61 -4.10 -6.17 8.86
C CYS A 61 -3.76 -6.51 10.32
N PRO A 62 -4.32 -7.60 10.89
CA PRO A 62 -4.10 -7.96 12.29
C PRO A 62 -2.68 -8.45 12.59
N VAL A 63 -1.86 -8.70 11.55
CA VAL A 63 -0.47 -9.17 11.71
C VAL A 63 0.52 -8.22 11.05
N HIS A 64 1.66 -8.03 11.70
CA HIS A 64 2.80 -7.32 11.13
C HIS A 64 3.67 -8.30 10.37
N CYS A 65 3.36 -8.47 9.08
CA CYS A 65 4.16 -9.33 8.23
C CYS A 65 5.51 -8.68 7.87
N TYR A 66 5.61 -7.37 7.72
CA TYR A 66 6.85 -6.74 7.24
C TYR A 66 7.96 -6.75 8.30
N LYS A 67 9.22 -6.95 7.87
CA LYS A 67 10.39 -6.66 8.71
C LYS A 67 10.34 -5.19 9.15
N PRO A 68 10.82 -4.84 10.36
CA PRO A 68 10.70 -3.48 10.91
C PRO A 68 11.17 -2.39 9.94
N GLU A 69 12.38 -2.52 9.40
CA GLU A 69 12.94 -1.55 8.45
C GLU A 69 12.10 -1.39 7.17
N MET A 70 11.70 -2.51 6.56
CA MET A 70 10.84 -2.49 5.36
C MET A 70 9.46 -1.89 5.66
N ARG A 71 8.93 -2.13 6.86
CA ARG A 71 7.66 -1.58 7.31
C ARG A 71 7.75 -0.07 7.43
N GLU A 72 8.80 0.47 8.04
CA GLU A 72 8.98 1.92 8.19
C GLU A 72 9.02 2.63 6.85
N ARG A 73 9.79 2.08 5.90
CA ARG A 73 9.85 2.58 4.52
C ARG A 73 8.47 2.54 3.86
N MET A 74 7.75 1.43 3.97
CA MET A 74 6.41 1.31 3.40
C MET A 74 5.38 2.25 4.05
N VAL A 75 5.44 2.43 5.38
CA VAL A 75 4.56 3.36 6.11
C VAL A 75 4.81 4.81 5.67
N LYS A 76 6.06 5.21 5.46
CA LYS A 76 6.41 6.52 4.91
C LYS A 76 5.74 6.75 3.55
N ILE A 77 5.82 5.75 2.67
CA ILE A 77 5.20 5.78 1.34
C ILE A 77 3.67 5.81 1.44
N MET A 78 3.05 4.98 2.29
CA MET A 78 1.61 4.97 2.50
C MET A 78 1.10 6.32 3.03
N ARG A 79 1.80 6.95 3.97
CA ARG A 79 1.44 8.27 4.51
C ARG A 79 1.52 9.37 3.46
N TYR A 80 2.50 9.28 2.57
CA TYR A 80 2.65 10.23 1.47
C TYR A 80 1.63 10.02 0.35
N ALA A 81 1.52 8.79 -0.15
CA ALA A 81 0.72 8.45 -1.30
C ALA A 81 -0.77 8.32 -0.97
N GLY A 82 -1.12 7.92 0.25
CA GLY A 82 -2.50 7.71 0.69
C GLY A 82 -3.42 8.91 0.41
N PRO A 83 -3.12 10.12 0.95
CA PRO A 83 -3.90 11.32 0.67
C PRO A 83 -3.89 11.71 -0.81
N LYS A 84 -2.77 11.49 -1.53
CA LYS A 84 -2.69 11.81 -2.96
C LYS A 84 -3.55 10.90 -3.83
N MET A 85 -3.67 9.63 -3.47
CA MET A 85 -4.53 8.68 -4.17
C MET A 85 -6.02 9.00 -4.01
N VAL A 86 -6.41 9.69 -2.94
CA VAL A 86 -7.78 10.18 -2.73
C VAL A 86 -8.19 11.13 -3.85
N PHE A 87 -7.29 12.02 -4.26
CA PHE A 87 -7.53 12.97 -5.35
C PHE A 87 -7.58 12.29 -6.73
N SER A 88 -6.89 11.16 -6.91
CA SER A 88 -6.88 10.42 -8.18
C SER A 88 -8.05 9.45 -8.34
N HIS A 89 -8.70 9.00 -7.25
CA HIS A 89 -9.85 8.09 -7.26
C HIS A 89 -10.96 8.57 -6.30
N PRO A 90 -11.69 9.65 -6.64
CA PRO A 90 -12.59 10.37 -5.73
C PRO A 90 -13.67 9.48 -5.09
N LEU A 91 -14.17 8.46 -5.79
CA LEU A 91 -15.21 7.55 -5.29
C LEU A 91 -14.72 6.56 -4.22
N MET A 92 -13.46 6.09 -4.29
CA MET A 92 -12.89 5.19 -3.26
C MET A 92 -12.49 5.97 -2.00
N ALA A 93 -12.06 7.21 -2.18
CA ALA A 93 -11.71 8.15 -1.13
C ALA A 93 -12.88 8.51 -0.21
N PHE A 94 -14.04 8.84 -0.79
CA PHE A 94 -15.25 9.14 -0.03
C PHE A 94 -15.68 7.98 0.88
N ARG A 95 -15.55 6.72 0.41
CA ARG A 95 -15.87 5.52 1.22
C ARG A 95 -14.88 5.30 2.38
N HIS A 96 -13.61 5.69 2.22
CA HIS A 96 -12.58 5.57 3.25
C HIS A 96 -12.64 6.68 4.30
N LEU A 97 -12.99 7.91 3.90
CA LEU A 97 -13.17 9.05 4.82
C LEU A 97 -14.37 8.81 5.76
N ILE A 98 -15.46 8.22 5.28
CA ILE A 98 -16.66 7.94 6.10
C ILE A 98 -16.41 6.79 7.11
N THR A 99 -15.48 5.87 6.84
CA THR A 99 -15.15 4.75 7.75
C THR A 99 -13.91 4.98 8.61
N GLY A 100 -13.17 6.09 8.40
CA GLY A 100 -11.96 6.46 9.15
C GLY A 100 -12.19 7.39 10.36
N ILE A 101 -13.41 7.90 10.56
CA ILE A 101 -13.75 8.87 11.65
C ILE A 101 -14.44 8.21 12.85
N LYS A 102 -14.75 6.90 12.83
CA LYS A 102 -15.12 6.21 14.06
C LYS A 102 -13.87 5.99 14.91
N LYS A 103 -13.64 6.92 15.85
CA LYS A 103 -12.74 6.77 16.99
C LYS A 103 -12.87 5.34 17.55
N PRO A 104 -11.77 4.65 17.92
CA PRO A 104 -11.91 3.50 18.79
C PRO A 104 -12.61 4.00 20.05
N SER A 105 -13.79 3.44 20.34
CA SER A 105 -14.49 3.71 21.58
C SER A 105 -13.56 3.32 22.72
N LYS A 106 -13.32 4.26 23.63
CA LYS A 106 -13.10 3.87 25.03
C LYS A 106 -14.40 3.28 25.56
#